data_AF-A0A3B3RWR7-F1
#
_entry.id   AF-A0A3B3RWR7-F1
#
_cell.length_a   1.000
_cell.length_b   1.000
_cell.length_c   1.000
_cell.angle_alpha   90.00
_cell.angle_beta   90.00
_cell.angle_gamma   90.00
#
_symmetry.space_group_name_H-M   'P 1'
#
loop_
_entity.id
_entity.type
_entity.pdbx_description
1 polymer ?
#
loop_
_entity_poly.entity_id
_entity_poly.type
_entity_poly.pdbx_seq_one_letter_code
_entity_poly.pdbx_strand_id
1 'polypeptide(L)'
;MKPQNLTWWNARVSLLYAVGIWTMFGTYAYYQTYVWPRKKDEPQNTNVGDEQVSSIGRGLCVLLGISVEDTPRDMEYMVRKILNIRLFEDENGRAWSRSVMDRELEVLCISQFTLQCYLKGNKPDFHSAMPAELAQPFYTSMLEQMRSAYRAELIKDGQFGAYMQVHIQNDGPVTIELESPTGPMDSKQLAKQEKQQQRKEKTRPKPPSESGREKAAARQRVDPSASSGAEGDVSSEREP
;
A
#
# COMPACT_ATOMS: atom_id res chain seq x y z
N MET A 1 -44.79 10.52 17.83
CA MET A 1 -44.75 10.56 16.34
C MET A 1 -43.92 11.78 15.97
N LYS A 2 -42.73 11.73 15.35
CA LYS A 2 -42.06 10.78 14.44
C LYS A 2 -40.59 10.62 14.87
N PRO A 3 -39.91 9.49 14.64
CA PRO A 3 -38.46 9.44 14.77
C PRO A 3 -37.82 10.12 13.56
N GLN A 4 -36.96 11.11 13.81
CA GLN A 4 -36.05 11.68 12.83
C GLN A 4 -34.87 10.71 12.65
N ASN A 5 -34.93 9.86 11.64
CA ASN A 5 -33.76 9.13 11.15
C ASN A 5 -33.19 9.91 9.96
N LEU A 6 -32.40 10.94 10.24
CA LEU A 6 -31.44 11.49 9.28
C LEU A 6 -30.18 10.63 9.41
N THR A 7 -30.01 9.67 8.50
CA THR A 7 -28.75 8.95 8.37
C THR A 7 -27.78 9.83 7.57
N TRP A 8 -26.79 10.36 8.28
CA TRP A 8 -25.60 11.00 7.73
C TRP A 8 -24.68 9.91 7.20
N TRP A 9 -24.27 9.95 5.94
CA TRP A 9 -23.39 8.97 5.30
C TRP A 9 -22.40 9.70 4.41
N ASN A 10 -21.10 9.58 4.67
CA ASN A 10 -20.09 10.09 3.76
C ASN A 10 -18.87 9.17 3.70
N ALA A 11 -18.47 8.85 2.47
CA ALA A 11 -17.22 8.21 2.04
C ALA A 11 -17.10 6.67 2.16
N ARG A 12 -17.84 5.96 1.30
CA ARG A 12 -17.64 4.52 1.05
C ARG A 12 -16.48 4.23 0.08
N VAL A 13 -15.52 3.43 0.52
CA VAL A 13 -14.50 2.78 -0.31
C VAL A 13 -14.76 1.27 -0.29
N SER A 14 -14.82 0.65 -1.47
CA SER A 14 -14.93 -0.80 -1.58
C SER A 14 -13.58 -1.37 -2.00
N LEU A 15 -13.00 -2.18 -1.13
CA LEU A 15 -11.75 -2.89 -1.37
C LEU A 15 -12.06 -4.34 -1.74
N LEU A 16 -11.55 -4.80 -2.88
CA LEU A 16 -11.75 -6.18 -3.32
C LEU A 16 -10.42 -6.93 -3.30
N TYR A 17 -10.36 -7.98 -2.49
CA TYR A 17 -9.26 -8.94 -2.36
C TYR A 17 -9.83 -10.36 -2.44
N ALA A 18 -9.02 -11.42 -2.46
CA ALA A 18 -9.50 -12.78 -2.58
C ALA A 18 -8.34 -13.77 -2.24
N VAL A 19 -8.55 -14.88 -1.51
CA VAL A 19 -7.71 -16.13 -1.60
C VAL A 19 -8.58 -17.38 -1.86
N GLY A 20 -8.24 -18.24 -2.85
CA GLY A 20 -8.94 -19.50 -3.15
C GLY A 20 -8.09 -20.77 -3.09
N ILE A 21 -8.48 -21.72 -2.24
CA ILE A 21 -7.93 -23.09 -2.20
C ILE A 21 -8.57 -23.93 -3.31
N TRP A 22 -7.75 -24.50 -4.20
CA TRP A 22 -7.83 -25.89 -4.66
C TRP A 22 -6.46 -26.31 -5.19
N THR A 23 -5.87 -27.31 -4.55
CA THR A 23 -4.56 -27.89 -4.92
C THR A 23 -4.68 -28.61 -6.25
N MET A 24 -3.86 -28.23 -7.25
CA MET A 24 -3.00 -29.15 -8.02
C MET A 24 -2.24 -28.40 -9.12
N PHE A 25 -0.91 -28.53 -9.05
CA PHE A 25 0.10 -28.24 -10.07
C PHE A 25 0.19 -26.81 -10.63
N GLY A 26 1.12 -26.06 -10.03
CA GLY A 26 1.94 -25.03 -10.66
C GLY A 26 1.22 -23.98 -11.50
N THR A 27 1.11 -22.75 -11.00
CA THR A 27 1.57 -21.52 -11.68
C THR A 27 1.43 -20.38 -10.67
N TYR A 28 2.39 -19.46 -10.65
CA TYR A 28 2.29 -18.16 -9.99
C TYR A 28 0.96 -17.50 -10.39
N ALA A 29 0.01 -17.36 -9.46
CA ALA A 29 -1.22 -16.63 -9.74
C ALA A 29 -0.86 -15.15 -9.95
N TYR A 30 -0.75 -14.73 -11.21
CA TYR A 30 -0.71 -13.33 -11.61
C TYR A 30 -2.16 -12.85 -11.62
N TYR A 31 -2.45 -11.84 -10.80
CA TYR A 31 -3.76 -11.20 -10.78
C TYR A 31 -3.60 -10.10 -11.80
N GLN A 32 -4.55 -9.92 -12.69
CA GLN A 32 -4.45 -8.87 -13.69
C GLN A 32 -5.73 -8.06 -13.67
N THR A 33 -5.62 -6.81 -13.20
CA THR A 33 -6.71 -5.86 -13.39
C THR A 33 -6.38 -4.95 -14.55
N TYR A 34 -7.16 -5.06 -15.61
CA TYR A 34 -7.01 -4.24 -16.80
C TYR A 34 -8.02 -3.13 -16.81
N VAL A 35 -7.56 -1.95 -17.20
CA VAL A 35 -8.38 -0.77 -17.40
C VAL A 35 -8.20 -0.33 -18.85
N TRP A 36 -9.30 -0.26 -19.59
CA TRP A 36 -9.32 0.23 -20.97
C TRP A 36 -10.45 1.25 -21.15
N PRO A 37 -10.20 2.36 -21.89
CA PRO A 37 -11.22 3.34 -22.19
C PRO A 37 -12.17 2.79 -23.24
N ARG A 38 -13.49 2.86 -23.00
CA ARG A 38 -14.46 2.50 -24.05
C ARG A 38 -14.65 3.67 -25.01
N LYS A 39 -14.56 3.41 -26.31
CA LYS A 39 -15.04 4.35 -27.34
C LYS A 39 -16.56 4.40 -27.33
N LYS A 40 -17.11 5.61 -27.21
CA LYS A 40 -18.53 5.86 -26.93
C LYS A 40 -19.50 5.31 -27.99
N ASP A 41 -19.03 5.07 -29.22
CA ASP A 41 -19.89 4.81 -30.39
C ASP A 41 -19.47 3.61 -31.27
N GLU A 42 -18.63 2.69 -30.79
CA GLU A 42 -18.18 1.54 -31.61
C GLU A 42 -18.94 0.24 -31.25
N PRO A 43 -19.48 -0.50 -32.25
CA PRO A 43 -20.11 -1.80 -32.02
C PRO A 43 -19.10 -2.81 -31.46
N GLN A 44 -19.58 -3.67 -30.56
CA GLN A 44 -18.82 -4.60 -29.71
C GLN A 44 -17.97 -5.66 -30.46
N ASN A 45 -17.83 -5.58 -31.79
CA ASN A 45 -17.24 -6.60 -32.65
C ASN A 45 -16.08 -6.12 -33.54
N THR A 46 -15.62 -4.88 -33.40
CA THR A 46 -14.34 -4.44 -33.99
C THR A 46 -13.22 -4.69 -33.00
N ASN A 47 -12.44 -5.73 -33.27
CA ASN A 47 -11.25 -6.15 -32.53
C ASN A 47 -10.09 -5.15 -32.78
N VAL A 48 -10.31 -3.89 -32.41
CA VAL A 48 -9.44 -2.75 -32.76
C VAL A 48 -8.99 -2.05 -31.48
N GLY A 49 -7.91 -2.59 -30.91
CA GLY A 49 -6.98 -1.89 -30.02
C GLY A 49 -7.62 -1.24 -28.78
N ASP A 50 -8.02 -2.06 -27.82
CA ASP A 50 -8.24 -1.58 -26.45
C ASP A 50 -6.90 -1.12 -25.88
N GLU A 51 -6.71 0.19 -25.73
CA GLU A 51 -5.49 0.74 -25.13
C GLU A 51 -5.52 0.45 -23.63
N GLN A 52 -4.69 -0.49 -23.20
CA GLN A 52 -4.52 -0.79 -21.79
C GLN A 52 -3.87 0.40 -21.07
N VAL A 53 -4.64 1.05 -20.21
CA VAL A 53 -4.18 2.21 -19.41
C VAL A 53 -3.29 1.74 -18.27
N SER A 54 -3.66 0.62 -17.66
CA SER A 54 -3.05 0.16 -16.41
C SER A 54 -3.24 -1.33 -16.23
N SER A 55 -2.24 -1.96 -15.60
CA SER A 55 -2.35 -3.30 -15.05
C SER A 55 -1.54 -3.45 -13.78
N ILE A 56 -2.10 -4.21 -12.84
CA ILE A 56 -1.37 -4.75 -11.70
C ILE A 56 -1.30 -6.26 -11.80
N GLY A 57 -0.25 -6.83 -11.22
CA GLY A 57 -0.08 -8.22 -10.79
C GLY A 57 -0.89 -8.51 -9.52
N ARG A 58 -0.34 -9.37 -8.65
CA ARG A 58 -0.91 -9.66 -7.33
C ARG A 58 -1.06 -8.38 -6.52
N GLY A 59 -2.23 -8.15 -5.93
CA GLY A 59 -2.48 -6.87 -5.29
C GLY A 59 -3.89 -6.63 -4.78
N LEU A 60 -4.19 -5.34 -4.61
CA LEU A 60 -5.50 -4.84 -4.24
C LEU A 60 -6.10 -4.02 -5.39
N CYS A 61 -7.37 -4.28 -5.73
CA CYS A 61 -8.17 -3.36 -6.53
C CYS A 61 -9.04 -2.53 -5.58
N VAL A 62 -8.86 -1.21 -5.61
CA VAL A 62 -9.52 -0.25 -4.72
C VAL A 62 -10.50 0.60 -5.53
N LEU A 63 -11.79 0.43 -5.27
CA LEU A 63 -12.82 1.31 -5.79
C LEU A 63 -13.03 2.46 -4.81
N LEU A 64 -12.62 3.66 -5.20
CA LEU A 64 -12.59 4.85 -4.35
C LEU A 64 -13.81 5.73 -4.60
N GLY A 65 -14.75 5.76 -3.66
CA GLY A 65 -15.85 6.72 -3.64
C GLY A 65 -15.52 7.90 -2.74
N ILE A 66 -15.56 9.11 -3.29
CA ILE A 66 -15.30 10.35 -2.54
C ILE A 66 -16.62 11.09 -2.34
N SER A 67 -16.91 11.47 -1.10
CA SER A 67 -18.10 12.25 -0.73
C SER A 67 -17.82 13.75 -0.70
N VAL A 68 -18.86 14.57 -0.88
CA VAL A 68 -18.83 16.03 -0.66
C VAL A 68 -18.35 16.45 0.74
N GLU A 69 -18.46 15.58 1.76
CA GLU A 69 -18.01 15.89 3.12
C GLU A 69 -16.60 15.37 3.43
N ASP A 70 -15.94 14.68 2.49
CA ASP A 70 -14.61 14.15 2.71
C ASP A 70 -13.58 15.26 2.95
N THR A 71 -12.76 15.06 3.97
CA THR A 71 -11.68 15.99 4.34
C THR A 71 -10.31 15.36 4.12
N PRO A 72 -9.23 16.16 4.12
CA PRO A 72 -7.86 15.62 4.07
C PRO A 72 -7.56 14.60 5.18
N ARG A 73 -8.22 14.73 6.34
CA ARG A 73 -8.09 13.77 7.46
C ARG A 73 -8.64 12.40 7.12
N ASP A 74 -9.77 12.37 6.40
CA ASP A 74 -10.41 11.14 5.94
C ASP A 74 -9.52 10.45 4.89
N MET A 75 -8.95 11.23 3.98
CA MET A 75 -7.96 10.78 3.01
C MET A 75 -6.76 10.11 3.72
N GLU A 76 -6.12 10.80 4.67
CA GLU A 76 -5.00 10.25 5.45
C GLU A 76 -5.38 8.97 6.19
N TYR A 77 -6.59 8.92 6.76
CA TYR A 77 -7.11 7.73 7.41
C TYR A 77 -7.21 6.55 6.44
N MET A 78 -7.83 6.79 5.29
CA MET A 78 -8.09 5.77 4.29
C MET A 78 -6.82 5.26 3.64
N VAL A 79 -5.86 6.13 3.30
CA VAL A 79 -4.54 5.74 2.80
C VAL A 79 -3.86 4.78 3.78
N ARG A 80 -3.81 5.14 5.07
CA ARG A 80 -3.21 4.29 6.10
C ARG A 80 -3.96 2.96 6.23
N LYS A 81 -5.29 2.99 6.18
CA LYS A 81 -6.14 1.81 6.33
C LYS A 81 -5.95 0.84 5.16
N ILE A 82 -6.01 1.31 3.92
CA ILE A 82 -5.84 0.52 2.69
C ILE A 82 -4.46 -0.12 2.65
N LEU A 83 -3.40 0.62 2.97
CA LEU A 83 -2.04 0.10 2.89
C LEU A 83 -1.71 -0.91 4.01
N ASN A 84 -2.35 -0.79 5.19
CA ASN A 84 -2.03 -1.63 6.35
C ASN A 84 -3.07 -2.72 6.64
N ILE A 85 -4.19 -2.78 5.91
CA ILE A 85 -5.20 -3.81 6.13
C ILE A 85 -4.62 -5.18 5.84
N ARG A 86 -4.81 -6.11 6.78
CA ARG A 86 -4.24 -7.45 6.70
C ARG A 86 -5.19 -8.39 5.99
N LEU A 87 -4.97 -8.58 4.70
CA LEU A 87 -5.79 -9.43 3.86
C LEU A 87 -5.01 -10.66 3.35
N PHE A 88 -3.69 -10.59 3.34
CA PHE A 88 -2.83 -11.61 2.76
C PHE A 88 -2.36 -12.60 3.84
N GLU A 89 -2.03 -13.81 3.39
CA GLU A 89 -1.42 -14.84 4.23
C GLU A 89 0.02 -14.51 4.58
N ASP A 90 0.49 -15.04 5.72
CA ASP A 90 1.91 -15.07 6.04
C ASP A 90 2.63 -16.26 5.36
N GLU A 91 3.93 -16.39 5.62
CA GLU A 91 4.78 -17.43 5.06
C GLU A 91 4.36 -18.85 5.49
N ASN A 92 3.59 -18.97 6.57
CA ASN A 92 3.08 -20.22 7.11
C ASN A 92 1.63 -20.50 6.66
N GLY A 93 1.06 -19.68 5.76
CA GLY A 93 -0.31 -19.82 5.26
C GLY A 93 -1.38 -19.29 6.24
N ARG A 94 -1.00 -18.50 7.25
CA ARG A 94 -1.97 -17.94 8.19
C ARG A 94 -2.72 -16.77 7.54
N ALA A 95 -4.01 -16.96 7.26
CA ALA A 95 -4.89 -15.91 6.74
C ALA A 95 -4.94 -14.66 7.64
N TRP A 96 -5.23 -13.51 7.01
CA TRP A 96 -5.42 -12.20 7.68
C TRP A 96 -4.20 -11.68 8.46
N SER A 97 -3.00 -12.00 7.98
CA SER A 97 -1.75 -11.76 8.74
C SER A 97 -0.91 -10.64 8.16
N ARG A 98 -0.91 -10.48 6.83
CA ARG A 98 -0.04 -9.56 6.09
C ARG A 98 -0.86 -8.55 5.31
N SER A 99 -0.34 -7.33 5.24
CA SER A 99 -0.87 -6.25 4.40
C SER A 99 -0.29 -6.27 2.99
N VAL A 100 -0.83 -5.43 2.11
CA VAL A 100 -0.27 -5.25 0.75
C VAL A 100 1.18 -4.79 0.82
N MET A 101 1.50 -3.94 1.79
CA MET A 101 2.86 -3.47 2.03
C MET A 101 3.79 -4.59 2.49
N ASP A 102 3.34 -5.42 3.43
CA ASP A 102 4.16 -6.52 3.97
C ASP A 102 4.54 -7.55 2.91
N ARG A 103 3.73 -7.67 1.85
CA ARG A 103 3.91 -8.63 0.75
C ARG A 103 4.50 -8.01 -0.51
N GLU A 104 4.81 -6.71 -0.48
CA GLU A 104 5.36 -5.97 -1.61
C GLU A 104 4.48 -6.08 -2.88
N LEU A 105 3.16 -5.99 -2.70
CA LEU A 105 2.17 -6.20 -3.74
C LEU A 105 1.64 -4.88 -4.31
N GLU A 106 0.99 -4.95 -5.47
CA GLU A 106 0.52 -3.76 -6.17
C GLU A 106 -0.87 -3.30 -5.69
N VAL A 107 -1.19 -2.03 -5.91
CA VAL A 107 -2.50 -1.45 -5.62
C VAL A 107 -2.97 -0.72 -6.86
N LEU A 108 -4.13 -1.11 -7.40
CA LEU A 108 -4.81 -0.38 -8.45
C LEU A 108 -5.96 0.42 -7.85
N CYS A 109 -5.91 1.72 -7.97
CA CYS A 109 -6.96 2.63 -7.55
C CYS A 109 -7.84 3.03 -8.74
N ILE A 110 -9.16 3.02 -8.53
CA ILE A 110 -10.15 3.39 -9.55
C ILE A 110 -11.18 4.30 -8.90
N SER A 111 -11.36 5.51 -9.45
CA SER A 111 -12.41 6.43 -9.01
C SER A 111 -13.79 5.85 -9.28
N GLN A 112 -14.62 5.68 -8.25
CA GLN A 112 -15.94 5.06 -8.32
C GLN A 112 -16.99 5.87 -7.53
N PHE A 113 -17.45 6.98 -8.11
CA PHE A 113 -18.44 7.87 -7.46
C PHE A 113 -19.77 7.16 -7.13
N THR A 114 -20.11 6.09 -7.86
CA THR A 114 -21.35 5.34 -7.63
C THR A 114 -21.38 4.61 -6.29
N LEU A 115 -20.25 4.53 -5.56
CA LEU A 115 -20.26 4.05 -4.18
C LEU A 115 -20.99 5.02 -3.24
N GLN A 116 -21.05 6.31 -3.58
CA GLN A 116 -21.88 7.30 -2.88
C GLN A 116 -23.32 7.29 -3.44
N CYS A 117 -23.91 6.10 -3.55
CA CYS A 117 -25.26 5.91 -4.04
C CYS A 117 -26.26 5.87 -2.89
N TYR A 118 -27.33 6.65 -3.02
CA TYR A 118 -28.56 6.51 -2.29
C TYR A 118 -29.67 6.02 -3.24
N LEU A 119 -30.53 5.11 -2.77
CA LEU A 119 -31.66 4.62 -3.57
C LEU A 119 -32.95 5.32 -3.15
N LYS A 120 -33.55 6.08 -4.07
CA LYS A 120 -34.91 6.62 -3.92
C LYS A 120 -35.88 5.70 -4.66
N GLY A 121 -36.39 4.69 -3.96
CA GLY A 121 -37.06 3.55 -4.59
C GLY A 121 -36.04 2.73 -5.37
N ASN A 122 -36.24 2.57 -6.68
CA ASN A 122 -35.31 1.87 -7.57
C ASN A 122 -34.36 2.82 -8.33
N LYS A 123 -34.51 4.14 -8.16
CA LYS A 123 -33.67 5.12 -8.84
C LYS A 123 -32.43 5.42 -7.99
N PRO A 124 -31.20 5.23 -8.52
CA PRO A 124 -30.00 5.67 -7.86
C PRO A 124 -29.88 7.19 -7.90
N ASP A 125 -29.44 7.75 -6.79
CA ASP A 125 -29.18 9.16 -6.54
C ASP A 125 -27.76 9.28 -5.96
N PHE A 126 -26.98 10.23 -6.48
CA PHE A 126 -25.57 10.39 -6.16
C PHE A 126 -25.26 11.77 -5.58
N HIS A 127 -26.24 12.45 -4.96
CA HIS A 127 -26.06 13.79 -4.41
C HIS A 127 -24.95 13.88 -3.35
N SER A 128 -24.61 12.78 -2.67
CA SER A 128 -23.51 12.72 -1.70
C SER A 128 -22.13 12.59 -2.36
N ALA A 129 -22.05 12.28 -3.65
CA ALA A 129 -20.78 12.17 -4.35
C ALA A 129 -20.14 13.55 -4.55
N MET A 130 -18.84 13.67 -4.29
CA MET A 130 -18.11 14.89 -4.57
C MET A 130 -18.17 15.22 -6.08
N PRO A 131 -18.48 16.46 -6.48
CA PRO A 131 -18.44 16.90 -7.88
C PRO A 131 -17.08 16.62 -8.52
N ALA A 132 -17.05 16.31 -9.82
CA ALA A 132 -15.84 15.88 -10.52
C ALA A 132 -14.69 16.89 -10.41
N GLU A 133 -15.01 18.19 -10.43
CA GLU A 133 -14.05 19.30 -10.35
C GLU A 133 -13.29 19.32 -9.03
N LEU A 134 -13.93 18.87 -7.93
CA LEU A 134 -13.32 18.75 -6.61
C LEU A 134 -12.77 17.34 -6.35
N ALA A 135 -13.45 16.32 -6.87
CA ALA A 135 -13.08 14.92 -6.69
C ALA A 135 -11.78 14.56 -7.42
N GLN A 136 -11.52 15.14 -8.58
CA GLN A 136 -10.28 14.88 -9.33
C GLN A 136 -9.02 15.29 -8.54
N PRO A 137 -8.86 16.54 -8.06
CA PRO A 137 -7.69 16.90 -7.26
C PRO A 137 -7.62 16.16 -5.92
N PHE A 138 -8.77 15.85 -5.30
CA PHE A 138 -8.82 15.04 -4.09
C PHE A 138 -8.29 13.62 -4.33
N TYR A 139 -8.76 12.98 -5.40
CA TYR A 139 -8.33 11.66 -5.83
C TYR A 139 -6.84 11.62 -6.15
N THR A 140 -6.34 12.59 -6.94
CA THR A 140 -4.91 12.70 -7.26
C THR A 140 -4.07 12.85 -6.00
N SER A 141 -4.50 13.71 -5.06
CA SER A 141 -3.81 13.89 -3.77
C SER A 141 -3.76 12.59 -2.96
N MET A 142 -4.83 11.80 -3.00
CA MET A 142 -4.88 10.50 -2.33
C MET A 142 -3.86 9.53 -2.93
N LEU A 143 -3.76 9.45 -4.27
CA LEU A 143 -2.75 8.63 -4.94
C LEU A 143 -1.33 9.06 -4.61
N GLU A 144 -1.05 10.37 -4.58
CA GLU A 144 0.25 10.91 -4.18
C GLU A 144 0.61 10.51 -2.74
N GLN A 145 -0.35 10.60 -1.81
CA GLN A 145 -0.14 10.13 -0.44
C GLN A 145 0.13 8.62 -0.37
N MET A 146 -0.57 7.80 -1.16
CA MET A 146 -0.31 6.35 -1.23
C MET A 146 1.09 6.06 -1.79
N ARG A 147 1.49 6.76 -2.86
CA ARG A 147 2.82 6.63 -3.47
C ARG A 147 3.93 7.03 -2.50
N SER A 148 3.72 8.09 -1.73
CA SER A 148 4.66 8.56 -0.71
C SER A 148 4.76 7.62 0.50
N ALA A 149 3.64 7.05 0.94
CA ALA A 149 3.58 6.18 2.11
C ALA A 149 4.05 4.73 1.84
N TYR A 150 4.12 4.31 0.57
CA TYR A 150 4.47 2.94 0.19
C TYR A 150 5.62 2.86 -0.81
N ARG A 151 5.33 2.66 -2.10
CA ARG A 151 6.27 2.63 -3.22
C ARG A 151 5.53 3.16 -4.45
N ALA A 152 6.08 4.17 -5.09
CA ALA A 152 5.37 4.89 -6.15
C ALA A 152 5.02 4.00 -7.34
N GLU A 153 5.92 3.07 -7.66
CA GLU A 153 5.80 2.11 -8.77
C GLU A 153 4.72 1.04 -8.54
N LEU A 154 4.36 0.76 -7.29
CA LEU A 154 3.34 -0.25 -6.94
C LEU A 154 1.93 0.33 -6.84
N ILE A 155 1.78 1.66 -6.85
CA ILE A 155 0.48 2.34 -6.87
C ILE A 155 0.11 2.71 -8.31
N LYS A 156 -0.81 1.93 -8.87
CA LYS A 156 -1.37 2.16 -10.20
C LYS A 156 -2.68 2.92 -10.12
N ASP A 157 -2.92 3.69 -11.17
CA ASP A 157 -4.16 4.45 -11.35
C ASP A 157 -4.96 3.85 -12.51
N GLY A 158 -6.27 4.04 -12.49
CA GLY A 158 -7.11 4.02 -13.67
C GLY A 158 -7.06 5.35 -14.41
N GLN A 159 -8.16 5.71 -15.07
CA GLN A 159 -8.33 7.00 -15.71
C GLN A 159 -9.55 7.71 -15.14
N PHE A 160 -9.32 8.74 -14.31
CA PHE A 160 -10.39 9.49 -13.67
C PHE A 160 -11.40 10.04 -14.69
N GLY A 161 -12.69 9.82 -14.44
CA GLY A 161 -13.78 10.34 -15.28
C GLY A 161 -13.93 9.68 -16.65
N ALA A 162 -13.04 8.77 -17.05
CA ALA A 162 -13.18 8.00 -18.27
C ALA A 162 -14.17 6.85 -18.07
N TYR A 163 -14.87 6.48 -19.14
CA TYR A 163 -15.61 5.22 -19.15
C TYR A 163 -14.60 4.09 -19.28
N MET A 164 -14.59 3.17 -18.31
CA MET A 164 -13.61 2.09 -18.23
C MET A 164 -14.29 0.72 -18.19
N GLN A 165 -13.69 -0.26 -18.85
CA GLN A 165 -13.93 -1.67 -18.52
C GLN A 165 -12.84 -2.11 -17.53
N VAL A 166 -13.24 -2.62 -16.37
CA VAL A 166 -12.34 -3.04 -15.30
C VAL A 166 -12.44 -4.55 -15.13
N HIS A 167 -11.37 -5.27 -15.48
CA HIS A 167 -11.35 -6.72 -15.39
C HIS A 167 -10.82 -7.14 -14.03
N ILE A 168 -11.67 -7.56 -13.10
CA ILE A 168 -11.20 -7.96 -11.77
C ILE A 168 -11.20 -9.47 -11.63
N GLN A 169 -10.01 -10.06 -11.57
CA GLN A 169 -9.83 -11.47 -11.24
C GLN A 169 -9.71 -11.64 -9.72
N ASN A 170 -10.82 -11.97 -9.08
CA ASN A 170 -10.85 -12.31 -7.66
C ASN A 170 -10.34 -13.73 -7.43
N ASP A 171 -9.14 -13.87 -6.92
CA ASP A 171 -8.59 -15.14 -6.42
C ASP A 171 -9.30 -15.61 -5.12
N GLY A 172 -10.59 -15.97 -5.01
CA GLY A 172 -11.16 -16.19 -3.64
C GLY A 172 -12.66 -16.42 -3.54
N PRO A 173 -13.53 -15.44 -3.13
CA PRO A 173 -13.36 -13.96 -3.01
C PRO A 173 -13.48 -13.34 -1.58
N VAL A 174 -12.86 -12.17 -1.37
CA VAL A 174 -12.83 -11.34 -0.13
C VAL A 174 -13.15 -9.87 -0.44
N THR A 175 -14.39 -9.44 -0.21
CA THR A 175 -14.75 -8.02 -0.36
C THR A 175 -14.80 -7.34 1.00
N ILE A 176 -14.12 -6.20 1.13
CA ILE A 176 -14.09 -5.40 2.35
C ILE A 176 -14.58 -3.99 2.02
N GLU A 177 -15.69 -3.60 2.63
CA GLU A 177 -16.10 -2.20 2.65
C GLU A 177 -15.34 -1.45 3.75
N LEU A 178 -14.75 -0.32 3.39
CA LEU A 178 -14.05 0.58 4.29
C LEU A 178 -14.72 1.95 4.24
N GLU A 179 -14.85 2.58 5.41
CA GLU A 179 -15.42 3.91 5.57
C GLU A 179 -14.54 4.69 6.54
N SER A 180 -14.33 5.98 6.25
CA SER A 180 -13.64 6.89 7.16
C SER A 180 -14.55 7.21 8.35
N PRO A 181 -14.01 7.41 9.57
CA PRO A 181 -14.84 7.71 10.73
C PRO A 181 -15.54 9.06 10.62
N THR A 182 -16.86 9.10 10.82
CA THR A 182 -17.63 10.35 10.89
C THR A 182 -17.53 10.99 12.29
N GLY A 183 -16.96 12.19 12.39
CA GLY A 183 -16.91 12.99 13.63
C GLY A 183 -15.50 13.19 14.20
N PRO A 184 -15.32 14.04 15.24
CA PRO A 184 -14.02 14.21 15.89
C PRO A 184 -13.60 12.84 16.42
N MET A 185 -12.60 12.21 15.76
CA MET A 185 -12.15 10.86 16.08
C MET A 185 -12.18 10.64 17.58
N ASP A 186 -12.92 9.62 18.01
CA ASP A 186 -13.02 9.18 19.39
C ASP A 186 -11.60 9.20 19.97
N SER A 187 -11.32 10.18 20.84
CA SER A 187 -9.96 10.57 21.27
C SER A 187 -9.18 9.39 21.86
N LYS A 188 -9.91 8.35 22.28
CA LYS A 188 -9.41 7.04 22.69
C LYS A 188 -8.74 6.25 21.57
N GLN A 189 -9.21 6.30 20.32
CA GLN A 189 -8.62 5.61 19.19
C GLN A 189 -7.30 6.25 18.74
N LEU A 190 -7.25 7.59 18.67
CA LEU A 190 -6.01 8.33 18.42
C LEU A 190 -4.97 8.09 19.51
N ALA A 191 -5.35 8.21 20.78
CA ALA A 191 -4.44 7.95 21.89
C ALA A 191 -3.93 6.50 21.93
N LYS A 192 -4.74 5.54 21.45
CA LYS A 192 -4.33 4.14 21.32
C LYS A 192 -3.38 3.93 20.14
N GLN A 193 -3.59 4.61 19.02
CA GLN A 193 -2.74 4.57 17.83
C GLN A 193 -1.40 5.25 18.08
N GLU A 194 -1.38 6.45 18.67
CA GLU A 194 -0.15 7.15 19.08
C GLU A 194 0.66 6.34 20.09
N LYS A 195 0.01 5.72 21.09
CA LYS A 195 0.70 4.80 22.02
C LYS A 195 1.26 3.56 21.33
N GLN A 196 0.59 3.02 20.31
CA GLN A 196 1.11 1.88 19.54
C GLN A 196 2.29 2.28 18.65
N GLN A 197 2.26 3.48 18.06
CA GLN A 197 3.31 4.00 17.20
C GLN A 197 4.57 4.35 18.02
N GLN A 198 4.39 5.02 19.17
CA GLN A 198 5.47 5.28 20.13
C GLN A 198 6.07 3.99 20.73
N ARG A 199 5.27 2.94 20.93
CA ARG A 199 5.78 1.64 21.38
C ARG A 199 6.63 0.97 20.31
N LYS A 200 6.20 0.97 19.05
CA LYS A 200 6.98 0.44 17.91
C LYS A 200 8.29 1.19 17.71
N GLU A 201 8.28 2.51 17.89
CA GLU A 201 9.49 3.33 17.78
C GLU A 201 10.47 3.08 18.93
N LYS A 202 9.98 2.90 20.17
CA LYS A 202 10.80 2.55 21.34
C LYS A 202 11.37 1.12 21.32
N THR A 203 10.76 0.21 20.57
CA THR A 203 11.25 -1.18 20.40
C THR A 203 12.11 -1.36 19.15
N ARG A 204 12.32 -0.32 18.34
CA ARG A 204 13.21 -0.38 17.18
C ARG A 204 14.66 -0.45 17.67
N PRO A 205 15.45 -1.46 17.27
CA PRO A 205 16.86 -1.52 17.65
C PRO A 205 17.60 -0.31 17.08
N LYS A 206 18.39 0.38 17.92
CA LYS A 206 19.20 1.52 17.49
C LYS A 206 20.17 1.07 16.40
N PRO A 207 20.39 1.88 15.35
CA PRO A 207 21.49 1.64 14.43
C PRO A 207 22.81 1.65 15.22
N PRO A 208 23.81 0.85 14.83
CA PRO A 208 25.09 0.82 15.52
C PRO A 208 25.69 2.22 15.54
N SER A 209 26.03 2.74 16.73
CA SER A 209 26.70 4.02 16.88
C SER A 209 28.09 3.96 16.25
N GLU A 210 28.45 4.96 15.43
CA GLU A 210 29.77 5.08 14.79
C GLU A 210 30.96 5.10 15.76
N SER A 211 30.73 5.33 17.06
CA SER A 211 31.77 5.30 18.09
C SER A 211 32.37 3.91 18.39
N GLY A 212 31.84 2.84 17.80
CA GLY A 212 32.35 1.47 17.95
C GLY A 212 33.34 1.02 16.88
N ARG A 213 33.42 1.71 15.73
CA ARG A 213 34.27 1.27 14.60
C ARG A 213 35.75 1.66 14.78
N GLU A 214 36.06 2.77 15.45
CA GLU A 214 37.46 3.18 15.66
C GLU A 214 38.20 2.36 16.73
N LYS A 215 37.49 1.79 17.73
CA LYS A 215 38.15 0.97 18.76
C LYS A 215 38.47 -0.46 18.32
N ALA A 216 37.80 -0.97 17.30
CA ALA A 216 38.09 -2.28 16.72
C ALA A 216 39.26 -2.23 15.71
N ALA A 217 39.41 -1.11 14.98
CA ALA A 217 40.52 -0.92 14.05
C ALA A 217 41.86 -0.59 14.74
N ALA A 218 41.82 -0.05 15.97
CA ALA A 218 43.02 0.35 16.72
C ALA A 218 43.70 -0.80 17.52
N ARG A 219 43.16 -2.02 17.54
CA ARG A 219 43.77 -3.18 18.23
C ARG A 219 44.54 -4.14 17.31
N GLN A 220 44.71 -3.79 16.03
CA GLN A 220 45.41 -4.64 15.04
C GLN A 220 46.63 -3.97 14.38
N ARG A 221 47.25 -2.98 15.02
CA ARG A 221 48.59 -2.52 14.65
C ARG A 221 49.54 -2.82 15.82
N VAL A 222 50.28 -3.91 15.68
CA VAL A 222 51.47 -4.20 16.49
C VAL A 222 52.65 -3.50 15.82
N ASP A 223 53.37 -2.70 16.59
CA ASP A 223 54.51 -1.87 16.19
C ASP A 223 55.70 -2.68 15.67
N PRO A 224 56.44 -2.17 14.66
CA PRO A 224 57.81 -2.57 14.38
C PRO A 224 58.77 -1.43 14.75
N SER A 225 59.37 -1.48 15.95
CA SER A 225 60.68 -0.84 16.19
C SER A 225 61.29 -1.26 17.52
N ALA A 226 62.24 -2.19 17.49
CA ALA A 226 63.25 -2.32 18.53
C ALA A 226 64.59 -2.64 17.84
N SER A 227 65.37 -1.59 17.62
CA SER A 227 66.78 -1.64 17.24
C SER A 227 67.58 -1.15 18.44
N SER A 228 68.29 -2.06 19.11
CA SER A 228 69.49 -1.73 19.87
C SER A 228 70.45 -2.89 19.73
N GLY A 229 71.63 -2.62 19.16
CA GLY A 229 72.66 -3.61 18.92
C GLY A 229 73.37 -4.07 20.19
N ALA A 230 74.00 -5.24 20.08
CA ALA A 230 75.21 -5.59 20.80
C ALA A 230 75.96 -6.65 19.97
N GLU A 231 77.28 -6.46 19.91
CA GLU A 231 78.27 -7.22 19.15
C GLU A 231 78.42 -8.67 19.65
N GLY A 232 78.90 -9.56 18.77
CA GLY A 232 79.24 -10.94 19.11
C GLY A 232 79.78 -11.70 17.90
N ASP A 233 81.02 -12.14 18.02
CA ASP A 233 81.99 -12.52 16.99
C ASP A 233 81.84 -13.94 16.38
N VAL A 234 82.49 -14.13 15.22
CA VAL A 234 83.20 -15.35 14.76
C VAL A 234 82.41 -16.66 14.52
N SER A 235 82.25 -17.06 13.25
CA SER A 235 83.10 -18.11 12.62
C SER A 235 82.59 -18.58 11.25
N SER A 236 83.56 -18.88 10.40
CA SER A 236 83.57 -19.35 9.02
C SER A 236 83.05 -20.77 8.79
N GLU A 237 82.59 -21.06 7.55
CA GLU A 237 82.95 -22.19 6.66
C GLU A 237 81.94 -22.24 5.48
N ARG A 238 82.27 -21.81 4.25
CA ARG A 238 82.80 -22.58 3.08
C ARG A 238 82.16 -23.98 2.90
N GLU A 239 81.22 -24.10 1.96
CA GLU A 239 81.36 -24.70 0.60
C GLU A 239 81.10 -26.24 0.58
N PRO A 240 80.81 -26.87 -0.57
CA PRO A 240 80.50 -26.34 -1.90
C PRO A 240 79.05 -26.55 -2.37
#